data_AF-A0A291RMH9-F1
#
_entry.id   AF-A0A291RMH9-F1
#
_cell.length_a   1.000
_cell.length_b   1.000
_cell.length_c   1.000
_cell.angle_alpha   90.00
_cell.angle_beta   90.00
_cell.angle_gamma   90.00
#
_symmetry.space_group_name_H-M   'P 1'
#
loop_
_entity.id
_entity.type
_entity.pdbx_description
1 polymer ?
#
loop_
_entity_poly.entity_id
_entity_poly.type
_entity_poly.pdbx_seq_one_letter_code
_entity_poly.pdbx_strand_id
1 'polypeptide(L)'
;MYSSPFRCTGSCMYRSSASRSGIAVRYAWVKPSAGSPRSGPTVENTVDSIDAIAAEQFGALLTGPVESRSRLGTRKLPASELREVTENAVATFLRAFGSDR
;
A
#
# COMPACT_ATOMS: atom_id res chain seq x y z
N MET A 1 -37.06 33.24 19.64
CA MET A 1 -36.18 33.41 20.82
C MET A 1 -35.00 32.46 20.69
N TYR A 2 -33.81 32.94 21.00
CA TYR A 2 -32.51 32.42 20.60
C TYR A 2 -31.90 31.47 21.64
N SER A 3 -30.87 30.73 21.20
CA SER A 3 -29.71 30.21 21.94
C SER A 3 -29.71 28.81 22.57
N SER A 4 -28.89 27.94 21.95
CA SER A 4 -27.96 27.02 22.63
C SER A 4 -26.72 27.79 23.15
N PRO A 5 -25.84 27.13 23.93
CA PRO A 5 -24.40 27.35 23.82
C PRO A 5 -23.61 26.05 23.55
N PHE A 6 -22.72 26.13 22.55
CA PHE A 6 -21.74 25.14 22.12
C PHE A 6 -20.52 25.04 23.06
N ARG A 7 -19.98 23.82 23.26
CA ARG A 7 -18.54 23.50 23.53
C ARG A 7 -18.30 22.02 23.14
N CYS A 8 -17.47 21.60 22.19
CA CYS A 8 -16.61 22.21 21.19
C CYS A 8 -15.30 22.86 21.67
N THR A 9 -14.35 22.05 22.15
CA THR A 9 -12.91 22.38 22.34
C THR A 9 -11.95 21.68 21.35
N GLY A 10 -11.92 22.07 20.04
CA GLY A 10 -10.96 21.63 18.98
C GLY A 10 -11.43 20.64 17.86
N SER A 11 -11.44 21.00 16.58
CA SER A 11 -12.28 20.33 15.58
C SER A 11 -11.85 18.96 14.97
N CYS A 12 -12.75 17.97 15.07
CA CYS A 12 -12.81 16.68 14.39
C CYS A 12 -13.58 16.76 13.06
N MET A 13 -12.98 16.29 11.98
CA MET A 13 -13.60 16.26 10.67
C MET A 13 -14.42 14.98 10.47
N TYR A 14 -15.69 15.07 10.02
CA TYR A 14 -16.55 13.91 9.74
C TYR A 14 -16.62 13.62 8.23
N ARG A 15 -16.48 12.34 7.84
CA ARG A 15 -16.60 11.86 6.45
C ARG A 15 -18.00 11.32 6.21
N SER A 16 -18.85 12.08 5.51
CA SER A 16 -20.07 11.53 4.88
C SER A 16 -19.73 10.91 3.53
N SER A 17 -20.15 9.66 3.31
CA SER A 17 -20.05 8.99 2.01
C SER A 17 -21.25 9.35 1.13
N ALA A 18 -20.97 9.83 -0.07
CA ALA A 18 -21.91 9.79 -1.18
C ALA A 18 -21.19 9.16 -2.37
N SER A 19 -21.39 7.86 -2.56
CA SER A 19 -20.98 7.15 -3.77
C SER A 19 -22.09 7.26 -4.79
N ARG A 20 -21.77 7.86 -5.94
CA ARG A 20 -21.77 7.26 -7.27
C ARG A 20 -21.32 8.38 -8.22
N SER A 21 -20.37 8.09 -9.11
CA SER A 21 -19.69 9.02 -10.04
C SER A 21 -18.75 10.08 -9.43
N GLY A 22 -17.44 9.79 -9.48
CA GLY A 22 -16.35 10.77 -9.34
C GLY A 22 -15.98 11.16 -7.90
N ILE A 23 -14.89 10.60 -7.36
CA ILE A 23 -14.45 10.86 -5.98
C ILE A 23 -13.80 12.25 -5.88
N ALA A 24 -14.56 13.26 -5.48
CA ALA A 24 -14.03 14.50 -4.91
C ALA A 24 -14.20 14.44 -3.37
N VAL A 25 -13.10 14.25 -2.63
CA VAL A 25 -13.15 14.24 -1.17
C VAL A 25 -13.09 15.68 -0.65
N ARG A 26 -14.16 16.15 -0.01
CA ARG A 26 -14.16 17.41 0.76
C ARG A 26 -14.11 17.13 2.26
N TYR A 27 -13.38 17.98 2.96
CA TYR A 27 -12.96 17.82 4.34
C TYR A 27 -13.38 19.09 5.12
N ALA A 28 -14.16 18.97 6.21
CA ALA A 28 -14.60 20.10 7.07
C ALA A 28 -14.51 19.80 8.59
N TRP A 29 -14.11 20.79 9.41
CA TRP A 29 -13.68 20.69 10.83
C TRP A 29 -14.86 20.84 11.86
N VAL A 30 -15.10 19.91 12.83
CA VAL A 30 -16.13 19.94 13.95
C VAL A 30 -15.61 19.67 15.40
N LYS A 31 -15.69 20.60 16.39
CA LYS A 31 -15.07 20.52 17.75
C LYS A 31 -15.66 19.47 18.76
N PRO A 32 -14.95 19.00 19.83
CA PRO A 32 -15.21 17.79 20.62
C PRO A 32 -15.71 18.08 22.06
N SER A 33 -16.12 17.04 22.77
CA SER A 33 -16.49 17.06 24.20
C SER A 33 -15.88 15.85 24.93
N ALA A 34 -15.43 16.09 26.17
CA ALA A 34 -14.62 15.18 26.99
C ALA A 34 -15.36 13.92 27.48
N GLY A 35 -14.72 12.75 27.39
CA GLY A 35 -15.18 11.53 28.07
C GLY A 35 -14.72 10.20 27.46
N SER A 36 -13.73 9.57 28.08
CA SER A 36 -13.28 8.17 28.00
C SER A 36 -12.60 7.65 26.71
N PRO A 37 -11.44 6.97 26.83
CA PRO A 37 -10.75 6.35 25.70
C PRO A 37 -11.43 5.03 25.36
N ARG A 38 -12.43 5.05 24.48
CA ARG A 38 -12.76 3.87 23.69
C ARG A 38 -11.63 3.67 22.71
N SER A 39 -10.85 2.61 22.91
CA SER A 39 -9.96 2.04 21.91
C SER A 39 -10.73 1.97 20.58
N GLY A 40 -10.38 2.88 19.66
CA GLY A 40 -10.93 2.87 18.31
C GLY A 40 -10.52 1.58 17.61
N PRO A 41 -11.17 1.21 16.50
CA PRO A 41 -10.72 0.09 15.70
C PRO A 41 -9.26 0.35 15.28
N THR A 42 -8.34 -0.49 15.75
CA THR A 42 -7.00 -0.58 15.19
C THR A 42 -7.19 -0.85 13.71
N VAL A 43 -6.94 0.16 12.88
CA VAL A 43 -6.80 -0.04 11.44
C VAL A 43 -5.45 -0.72 11.26
N GLU A 44 -5.42 -2.01 11.53
CA GLU A 44 -4.25 -2.85 11.33
C GLU A 44 -4.03 -2.93 9.82
N ASN A 45 -2.88 -2.44 9.38
CA ASN A 45 -2.49 -2.22 7.99
C ASN A 45 -2.59 -3.49 7.15
N THR A 46 -3.78 -3.83 6.66
CA THR A 46 -3.95 -4.94 5.70
C THR A 46 -3.32 -4.61 4.34
N VAL A 47 -2.98 -3.32 4.11
CA VAL A 47 -2.33 -2.84 2.89
C VAL A 47 -0.85 -3.24 2.84
N ASP A 48 -0.19 -3.49 3.97
CA ASP A 48 1.22 -3.92 3.99
C ASP A 48 1.40 -5.39 3.54
N SER A 49 0.36 -6.23 3.67
CA SER A 49 0.52 -7.67 3.47
C SER A 49 0.56 -8.08 1.99
N ILE A 50 -0.24 -7.45 1.11
CA ILE A 50 -0.25 -7.80 -0.32
C ILE A 50 1.01 -7.26 -1.02
N ASP A 51 1.44 -6.05 -0.65
CA ASP A 51 2.66 -5.45 -1.18
C ASP A 51 3.91 -6.23 -0.71
N ALA A 52 3.91 -6.72 0.53
CA ALA A 52 4.96 -7.61 1.03
C ALA A 52 5.01 -8.94 0.27
N ILE A 53 3.87 -9.59 0.05
CA ILE A 53 3.81 -10.85 -0.72
C ILE A 53 4.29 -10.62 -2.15
N ALA A 54 3.86 -9.54 -2.81
CA ALA A 54 4.29 -9.22 -4.17
C ALA A 54 5.81 -8.99 -4.26
N ALA A 55 6.41 -8.32 -3.27
CA ALA A 55 7.84 -8.14 -3.18
C ALA A 55 8.60 -9.46 -2.99
N GLU A 56 8.09 -10.37 -2.14
CA GLU A 56 8.66 -11.72 -1.97
C GLU A 56 8.63 -12.52 -3.27
N GLN A 57 7.49 -12.50 -3.99
CA GLN A 57 7.37 -13.18 -5.28
C GLN A 57 8.33 -12.60 -6.31
N PHE A 58 8.48 -11.27 -6.37
CA PHE A 58 9.44 -10.62 -7.26
C PHE A 58 10.89 -11.00 -6.91
N GLY A 59 11.23 -11.06 -5.61
CA GLY A 59 12.53 -11.52 -5.14
C GLY A 59 12.84 -12.95 -5.57
N ALA A 60 11.87 -13.86 -5.49
CA ALA A 60 12.03 -15.24 -5.95
C ALA A 60 12.32 -15.34 -7.47
N LEU A 61 11.66 -14.50 -8.28
CA LEU A 61 11.89 -14.42 -9.73
C LEU A 61 13.29 -13.93 -10.10
N LEU A 62 13.94 -13.15 -9.23
CA LEU A 62 15.32 -12.71 -9.43
C LEU A 62 16.32 -13.77 -8.94
N THR A 63 16.12 -14.26 -7.72
CA THR A 63 17.10 -15.11 -7.03
C THR A 63 17.25 -16.48 -7.68
N GLY A 64 16.14 -17.16 -8.00
CA GLY A 64 16.20 -18.52 -8.58
C GLY A 64 17.02 -18.59 -9.88
N PRO A 65 16.78 -17.73 -10.87
CA PRO A 65 17.58 -17.71 -12.10
C PRO A 65 19.04 -17.28 -11.88
N VAL A 66 19.32 -16.36 -10.94
CA VAL A 66 20.70 -15.98 -10.59
C VAL A 66 21.44 -17.14 -9.95
N GLU A 67 20.82 -17.85 -8.99
CA GLU A 67 21.37 -19.03 -8.33
C GLU A 67 21.67 -20.15 -9.33
N SER A 68 20.74 -20.43 -10.24
CA SER A 68 20.89 -21.44 -11.28
C SER A 68 22.06 -21.13 -12.21
N ARG A 69 22.12 -19.92 -12.79
CA ARG A 69 23.16 -19.54 -13.75
C ARG A 69 24.54 -19.37 -13.09
N SER A 70 24.57 -18.82 -11.88
CA SER A 70 25.82 -18.68 -11.11
C SER A 70 26.31 -20.00 -10.53
N ARG A 71 25.54 -21.09 -10.66
CA ARG A 71 25.82 -22.39 -10.04
C ARG A 71 26.05 -22.23 -8.54
N LEU A 72 25.09 -21.61 -7.86
CA LEU A 72 25.14 -21.28 -6.43
C LEU A 72 26.42 -20.50 -6.07
N GLY A 73 26.82 -19.55 -6.92
CA GLY A 73 27.98 -18.69 -6.70
C GLY A 73 29.33 -19.23 -7.17
N THR A 74 29.41 -20.45 -7.71
CA THR A 74 30.68 -21.02 -8.24
C THR A 74 31.09 -20.46 -9.61
N ARG A 75 30.20 -19.74 -10.30
CA ARG A 75 30.46 -19.01 -11.54
C ARG A 75 30.06 -17.54 -11.37
N LYS A 76 30.97 -16.63 -11.73
CA LYS A 76 30.66 -15.20 -11.83
C LYS A 76 29.79 -14.93 -13.07
N LEU A 77 28.69 -14.23 -12.88
CA LEU A 77 27.82 -13.81 -13.97
C LEU A 77 28.30 -12.49 -14.57
N PRO A 78 28.41 -12.37 -15.91
CA PRO A 78 28.66 -11.10 -16.56
C PRO A 78 27.43 -10.18 -16.42
N ALA A 79 27.67 -8.87 -16.53
CA ALA A 79 26.62 -7.86 -16.37
C ALA A 79 25.47 -8.01 -17.39
N SER A 80 25.77 -8.51 -18.60
CA SER A 80 24.76 -8.78 -19.63
C SER A 80 23.78 -9.88 -19.21
N GLU A 81 24.29 -10.98 -18.63
CA GLU A 81 23.44 -12.08 -18.13
C GLU A 81 22.57 -11.61 -16.94
N LEU A 82 23.12 -10.79 -16.03
CA LEU A 82 22.36 -10.21 -14.92
C LEU A 82 21.24 -9.28 -15.40
N ARG A 83 21.52 -8.50 -16.44
CA ARG A 83 20.54 -7.61 -17.06
C ARG A 83 19.41 -8.41 -17.70
N GLU A 84 19.75 -9.45 -18.45
CA GLU A 84 18.76 -10.36 -19.06
C GLU A 84 17.87 -11.02 -17.99
N VAL A 85 18.44 -11.46 -16.86
CA VAL A 85 17.64 -12.00 -15.75
C VAL A 85 16.65 -10.97 -15.23
N THR A 86 17.12 -9.75 -14.98
CA THR A 86 16.28 -8.66 -14.45
C THR A 86 15.15 -8.31 -15.41
N GLU A 87 15.46 -8.14 -16.69
CA GLU A 87 14.47 -7.79 -17.72
C GLU A 87 13.37 -8.87 -17.82
N ASN A 88 13.75 -10.15 -17.82
CA ASN A 88 12.81 -11.26 -17.86
C ASN A 88 11.94 -11.35 -16.58
N ALA A 89 12.53 -11.12 -15.40
CA ALA A 89 11.80 -11.12 -14.14
C ALA A 89 10.78 -9.98 -14.08
N VAL A 90 11.17 -8.76 -14.47
CA VAL A 90 10.28 -7.60 -14.54
C VAL A 90 9.15 -7.83 -15.56
N ALA A 91 9.47 -8.29 -16.77
CA ALA A 91 8.47 -8.57 -17.79
C ALA A 91 7.44 -9.61 -17.30
N THR A 92 7.90 -10.67 -16.63
CA THR A 92 7.04 -11.71 -16.07
C THR A 92 6.18 -11.16 -14.94
N PHE A 93 6.77 -10.42 -14.00
CA PHE A 93 6.07 -9.84 -12.87
C PHE A 93 4.99 -8.85 -13.34
N LEU A 94 5.31 -7.95 -14.26
CA LEU A 94 4.34 -7.01 -14.81
C LEU A 94 3.26 -7.70 -15.64
N ARG A 95 3.57 -8.79 -16.34
CA ARG A 95 2.55 -9.58 -17.04
C ARG A 95 1.58 -10.29 -16.08
N ALA A 96 2.06 -10.70 -14.91
CA ALA A 96 1.28 -11.45 -13.92
C ALA A 96 0.50 -10.54 -12.95
N PHE A 97 1.11 -9.42 -12.54
CA PHE A 97 0.58 -8.53 -11.49
C PHE A 97 0.31 -7.11 -11.98
N GLY A 98 0.78 -6.75 -13.18
CA GLY A 98 0.45 -5.48 -13.82
C GLY A 98 -1.03 -5.43 -14.13
N SER A 99 -1.67 -4.32 -13.81
CA SER A 99 -3.06 -4.09 -14.15
C SER A 99 -3.15 -3.77 -15.63
N ASP A 100 -3.64 -4.72 -16.43
CA ASP A 100 -4.05 -4.48 -17.82
C ASP A 100 -5.39 -3.71 -17.87
N ARG A 101 -5.44 -2.55 -17.21
CA ARG A 101 -6.64 -1.70 -17.15
C ARG A 101 -6.35 -0.26 -17.52
#